data_AF-A0A9D5IIN6-F1
#
_entry.id   AF-A0A9D5IIN6-F1
#
_cell.length_a   1.000
_cell.length_b   1.000
_cell.length_c   1.000
_cell.angle_alpha   90.00
_cell.angle_beta   90.00
_cell.angle_gamma   90.00
#
_symmetry.space_group_name_H-M   'P 1'
#
loop_
_entity.id
_entity.type
_entity.pdbx_description
1 polymer ?
#
loop_
_entity_poly.entity_id
_entity_poly.type
_entity_poly.pdbx_seq_one_letter_code
_entity_poly.pdbx_strand_id
1 'polypeptide(L)'
;MLDMTMLDFPKRLKENAQLLALLLHYGQLGAEDRTVWQDRLMQMEGVDSKELTALHGELIAFDWIEQNTGHALGKPDGTISSCYRVTQNGLWEFRRIHGIEAVEESADTNEKPKLRIPRKKKDKVESQVVAAVE
;
A
#
# COMPACT_ATOMS: atom_id res chain seq x y z
N MET A 1 12.80 0.29 -30.52
CA MET A 1 12.16 -0.01 -29.22
C MET A 1 13.21 0.24 -28.18
N LEU A 2 13.08 1.33 -27.42
CA LEU A 2 14.02 1.61 -26.33
C LEU A 2 13.82 0.52 -25.30
N ASP A 3 14.86 -0.27 -25.08
CA ASP A 3 14.97 -1.17 -23.95
C ASP A 3 15.14 -0.31 -22.69
N MET A 4 14.03 0.27 -22.24
CA MET A 4 13.87 0.98 -20.97
C MET A 4 13.58 -0.04 -19.85
N THR A 5 14.02 -1.29 -19.99
CA THR A 5 13.92 -2.25 -18.91
C THR A 5 14.94 -1.86 -17.84
N MET A 6 14.41 -1.27 -16.77
CA MET A 6 15.09 -1.11 -15.48
C MET A 6 16.28 -0.14 -15.50
N LEU A 7 16.14 1.04 -14.86
CA LEU A 7 17.26 1.46 -13.99
C LEU A 7 17.61 0.20 -13.21
N ASP A 8 18.87 -0.24 -13.24
CA ASP A 8 19.29 -1.55 -12.75
C ASP A 8 18.99 -1.67 -11.23
N PHE A 9 17.74 -1.93 -10.86
CA PHE A 9 17.22 -1.71 -9.51
C PHE A 9 17.92 -2.63 -8.50
N PRO A 10 18.11 -3.92 -8.83
CA PRO A 10 18.92 -4.80 -7.99
C PRO A 10 20.37 -4.33 -7.89
N LYS A 11 20.94 -3.72 -8.94
CA LYS A 11 22.30 -3.16 -8.88
C LYS A 11 22.37 -1.92 -7.99
N ARG A 12 21.42 -1.00 -8.08
CA ARG A 12 21.39 0.21 -7.24
C ARG A 12 21.31 -0.13 -5.76
N LEU A 13 20.47 -1.11 -5.38
CA LEU A 13 20.41 -1.61 -3.99
C LEU A 13 21.71 -2.29 -3.55
N LYS A 14 22.37 -3.04 -4.43
CA LYS A 14 23.67 -3.67 -4.13
C LYS A 14 24.79 -2.64 -3.94
N GLU A 15 24.75 -1.53 -4.68
CA GLU A 15 25.77 -0.48 -4.63
C GLU A 15 25.54 0.54 -3.51
N ASN A 16 24.33 0.62 -2.95
CA ASN A 16 23.97 1.58 -1.91
C ASN A 16 23.34 0.89 -0.70
N ALA A 17 24.18 0.62 0.31
CA ALA A 17 23.76 -0.03 1.55
C ALA A 17 22.73 0.78 2.36
N GLN A 18 22.75 2.11 2.30
CA GLN A 18 21.79 2.96 3.02
C GLN A 18 20.41 2.92 2.35
N LEU A 19 20.38 2.90 1.01
CA LEU A 19 19.14 2.70 0.25
C LEU A 19 18.53 1.34 0.53
N LEU A 20 19.36 0.29 0.56
CA LEU A 20 18.96 -1.04 0.97
C LEU A 20 18.39 -1.05 2.40
N ALA A 21 19.10 -0.47 3.36
CA ALA A 21 18.64 -0.40 4.75
C ALA A 21 17.29 0.31 4.87
N LEU A 22 17.07 1.39 4.10
CA LEU A 22 15.80 2.11 4.09
C LEU A 22 14.65 1.29 3.48
N LEU A 23 14.92 0.55 2.39
CA LEU A 23 13.95 -0.39 1.82
C LEU A 23 13.60 -1.50 2.83
N LEU A 24 14.60 -2.08 3.49
CA LEU A 24 14.38 -3.12 4.50
C LEU A 24 13.54 -2.61 5.67
N HIS A 25 13.76 -1.37 6.10
CA HIS A 25 12.96 -0.72 7.14
C HIS A 25 11.48 -0.66 6.77
N TYR A 26 11.12 -0.08 5.62
CA TYR A 26 9.71 0.04 5.22
C TYR A 26 9.11 -1.30 4.78
N GLY A 27 9.90 -2.18 4.19
CA GLY A 27 9.50 -3.54 3.86
C GLY A 27 9.12 -4.35 5.09
N GLN A 28 9.89 -4.25 6.17
CA GLN A 28 9.58 -4.89 7.45
C GLN A 28 8.30 -4.33 8.06
N LEU A 29 8.13 -3.00 8.08
CA LEU A 29 6.93 -2.35 8.63
C LEU A 29 5.65 -2.66 7.85
N GLY A 30 5.77 -2.95 6.54
CA GLY A 30 4.63 -3.31 5.68
C GLY A 30 4.51 -4.80 5.37
N ALA A 31 5.30 -5.66 6.02
CA ALA A 31 5.33 -7.09 5.73
C ALA A 31 4.02 -7.80 6.12
N GLU A 32 3.42 -7.40 7.23
CA GLU A 32 2.15 -7.93 7.74
C GLU A 32 0.95 -7.31 7.01
N ASP A 33 0.90 -5.98 6.93
CA ASP A 33 -0.14 -5.26 6.19
C ASP A 33 0.47 -4.12 5.38
N ARG A 34 0.51 -4.33 4.06
CA ARG A 34 1.04 -3.35 3.10
C ARG A 34 0.19 -2.08 3.03
N THR A 35 -1.05 -2.07 3.51
CA THR A 35 -1.96 -0.93 3.37
C THR A 35 -1.73 0.16 4.43
N VAL A 36 -0.98 -0.14 5.48
CA VAL A 36 -0.67 0.75 6.61
C VAL A 36 0.35 1.82 6.22
N TRP A 37 0.03 3.07 6.56
CA TRP A 37 0.94 4.21 6.40
C TRP A 37 1.85 4.38 7.62
N GLN A 38 3.14 4.44 7.38
CA GLN A 38 4.22 4.53 8.36
C GLN A 38 4.76 5.96 8.47
N ASP A 39 5.23 6.30 9.67
CA ASP A 39 5.94 7.55 9.92
C ASP A 39 7.24 7.62 9.11
N ARG A 40 7.70 8.85 8.87
CA ARG A 40 9.01 9.07 8.26
C ARG A 40 10.12 8.60 9.19
N LEU A 41 11.03 7.77 8.69
CA LEU A 41 12.31 7.57 9.34
C LEU A 41 13.11 8.89 9.31
N MET A 42 13.29 9.49 10.48
CA MET A 42 13.93 10.82 10.62
C MET A 42 15.45 10.75 10.77
N GLN A 43 15.99 9.59 11.17
CA GLN A 43 17.41 9.39 11.45
C GLN A 43 17.86 8.00 11.00
N MET A 44 19.07 7.93 10.48
CA MET A 44 19.75 6.68 10.11
C MET A 44 21.25 6.86 10.40
N GLU A 45 21.88 5.85 10.96
CA GLU A 45 23.30 5.92 11.34
C GLU A 45 24.18 6.24 10.12
N GLY A 46 25.05 7.24 10.26
CA GLY A 46 25.96 7.65 9.20
C GLY A 46 25.31 8.36 8.01
N VAL A 47 24.03 8.71 8.08
CA VAL A 47 23.28 9.41 7.01
C VAL A 47 22.81 10.76 7.54
N ASP A 48 23.13 11.84 6.84
CA ASP A 48 22.60 13.16 7.20
C ASP A 48 21.13 13.34 6.75
N SER A 49 20.45 14.37 7.25
CA SER A 49 19.02 14.58 6.94
C SER A 49 18.73 14.87 5.46
N LYS A 50 19.67 15.49 4.75
CA LYS A 50 19.54 15.82 3.32
C LYS A 50 19.75 14.57 2.48
N GLU A 51 20.75 13.76 2.80
CA GLU A 51 21.00 12.46 2.19
C GLU A 51 19.82 11.52 2.44
N LEU A 52 19.30 11.45 3.67
CA LEU A 52 18.12 10.64 3.98
C LEU A 52 16.90 11.09 3.18
N THR A 53 16.73 12.40 2.95
CA THR A 53 15.68 12.93 2.06
C THR A 53 15.86 12.45 0.62
N ALA A 54 17.09 12.46 0.11
CA ALA A 54 17.39 11.97 -1.23
C ALA A 54 17.10 10.46 -1.36
N LEU A 55 17.48 9.65 -0.36
CA LEU A 55 17.20 8.21 -0.34
C LEU A 55 15.69 7.90 -0.38
N HIS A 56 14.86 8.65 0.36
CA HIS A 56 13.40 8.51 0.25
C HIS A 56 12.91 8.84 -1.16
N GLY A 57 13.46 9.90 -1.78
CA GLY A 57 13.16 10.25 -3.17
C GLY A 57 13.54 9.14 -4.16
N GLU A 58 14.69 8.49 -3.95
CA GLU A 58 15.11 7.32 -4.74
C GLU A 58 14.13 6.16 -4.58
N LEU A 59 13.73 5.80 -3.35
CA LEU A 59 12.75 4.73 -3.14
C LEU A 59 11.40 5.00 -3.84
N ILE A 60 10.96 6.26 -3.89
CA ILE A 60 9.75 6.67 -4.62
C ILE A 60 9.98 6.57 -6.13
N ALA A 61 11.12 7.05 -6.64
CA ALA A 61 11.47 6.99 -8.05
C ALA A 61 11.55 5.54 -8.57
N PHE A 62 11.91 4.61 -7.69
CA PHE A 62 11.92 3.17 -7.95
C PHE A 62 10.59 2.46 -7.70
N ASP A 63 9.54 3.18 -7.32
CA ASP A 63 8.24 2.61 -6.95
C ASP A 63 8.37 1.53 -5.87
N TRP A 64 9.27 1.69 -4.90
CA TRP A 64 9.40 0.77 -3.76
C TRP A 64 8.62 1.24 -2.54
N ILE A 65 8.50 2.55 -2.37
CA ILE A 65 7.57 3.17 -1.43
C ILE A 65 6.75 4.21 -2.15
N GLU A 66 5.57 4.50 -1.61
CA GLU A 66 4.75 5.63 -2.01
C GLU A 66 4.61 6.61 -0.85
N GLN A 67 4.38 7.88 -1.19
CA GLN A 67 4.20 8.95 -0.23
C GLN A 67 2.73 9.39 -0.18
N ASN A 68 2.19 9.55 1.02
CA ASN A 68 0.86 10.14 1.22
C ASN A 68 0.93 11.66 1.04
N THR A 69 0.76 12.13 -0.18
CA THR A 69 0.75 13.56 -0.48
C THR A 69 -0.52 14.21 0.08
N GLY A 70 -0.35 15.26 0.89
CA GLY A 70 -1.45 16.10 1.40
C GLY A 70 -2.06 15.72 2.74
N HIS A 71 -1.76 14.55 3.31
CA HIS A 71 -2.28 14.12 4.63
C HIS A 71 -1.21 13.94 5.70
N ALA A 72 0.07 14.14 5.36
CA ALA A 72 1.17 14.03 6.30
C ALA A 72 1.15 15.20 7.30
N LEU A 73 0.89 14.90 8.58
CA LEU A 73 0.94 15.88 9.67
C LEU A 73 2.29 15.83 10.37
N GLY A 74 2.83 16.99 10.72
CA GLY A 74 3.99 17.08 11.60
C GLY A 74 3.59 16.79 13.04
N LYS A 75 4.33 15.92 13.71
CA LYS A 75 4.23 15.68 15.15
C LYS A 75 5.05 16.72 15.94
N PRO A 76 4.76 16.96 17.23
CA PRO A 76 5.49 17.94 18.05
C PRO A 76 7.00 17.67 18.20
N ASP A 77 7.43 16.43 17.99
CA ASP A 77 8.83 16.00 18.00
C ASP A 77 9.56 16.22 16.65
N GLY A 78 8.87 16.77 15.65
CA GLY A 78 9.38 16.99 14.30
C GLY A 78 9.23 15.79 13.36
N THR A 79 8.69 14.66 13.83
CA THR A 79 8.42 13.48 13.01
C THR A 79 7.24 13.76 12.06
N ILE A 80 7.34 13.29 10.82
CA ILE A 80 6.23 13.37 9.86
C ILE A 80 5.42 12.08 9.97
N SER A 81 4.15 12.19 10.37
CA SER A 81 3.32 11.02 10.65
C SER A 81 2.75 10.37 9.40
N SER A 82 2.71 9.02 9.36
CA SER A 82 1.94 8.23 8.39
C SER A 82 2.08 8.69 6.94
N CYS A 83 3.32 8.94 6.51
CA CYS A 83 3.61 9.54 5.21
C CYS A 83 4.16 8.57 4.18
N TYR A 84 4.64 7.38 4.58
CA TYR A 84 5.21 6.41 3.64
C TYR A 84 4.56 5.04 3.78
N ARG A 85 4.53 4.28 2.69
CA ARG A 85 4.05 2.91 2.66
C ARG A 85 4.81 2.12 1.62
N VAL A 86 5.10 0.85 1.88
CA VAL A 86 5.74 -0.01 0.90
C VAL A 86 4.77 -0.36 -0.23
N THR A 87 5.23 -0.29 -1.47
CA THR A 87 4.44 -0.70 -2.65
C THR A 87 4.50 -2.22 -2.83
N GLN A 88 3.75 -2.75 -3.80
CA GLN A 88 3.86 -4.17 -4.14
C GLN A 88 5.27 -4.51 -4.65
N ASN A 89 5.86 -3.62 -5.45
CA ASN A 89 7.21 -3.78 -6.00
C ASN A 89 8.28 -3.75 -4.90
N GLY A 90 8.15 -2.84 -3.93
CA GLY A 90 9.05 -2.78 -2.78
C GLY A 90 8.99 -4.03 -1.91
N LEU A 91 7.79 -4.59 -1.72
CA LEU A 91 7.60 -5.81 -0.93
C LEU A 91 8.17 -7.05 -1.64
N TRP A 92 8.03 -7.14 -2.95
CA TRP A 92 8.67 -8.20 -3.74
C TRP A 92 10.19 -8.13 -3.64
N GLU A 93 10.77 -6.94 -3.75
CA GLU A 93 12.22 -6.77 -3.64
C GLU A 93 12.71 -7.08 -2.22
N PHE A 94 11.99 -6.65 -1.19
CA PHE A 94 12.24 -7.01 0.20
C PHE A 94 12.26 -8.54 0.43
N ARG A 95 11.28 -9.27 -0.12
CA ARG A 95 11.19 -10.74 -0.03
C ARG A 95 12.33 -11.44 -0.79
N ARG A 96 12.66 -10.94 -1.98
CA ARG A 96 13.79 -11.41 -2.79
C ARG A 96 15.10 -11.35 -2.00
N ILE A 97 15.34 -10.24 -1.30
CA ILE A 97 16.54 -10.03 -0.48
C ILE A 97 16.57 -10.98 0.73
N HIS A 98 15.42 -11.25 1.36
CA HIS A 98 15.31 -12.16 2.50
C HIS A 98 15.31 -13.65 2.14
N GLY A 99 15.37 -14.01 0.86
CA GLY A 99 15.28 -15.40 0.42
C GLY A 99 13.92 -16.04 0.71
N ILE A 100 12.88 -15.22 0.92
CA ILE A 100 11.51 -15.69 1.08
C ILE A 100 10.98 -15.89 -0.33
N GLU A 101 10.97 -17.13 -0.82
CA GLU A 101 10.25 -17.45 -2.04
C GLU A 101 8.80 -17.02 -1.86
N ALA A 102 8.32 -16.17 -2.77
CA ALA A 102 6.94 -15.78 -2.79
C ALA A 102 6.11 -17.05 -3.06
N VAL A 103 5.56 -17.64 -1.99
CA VAL A 103 4.27 -18.29 -2.11
C VAL A 103 3.37 -17.16 -2.59
N GLU A 104 3.10 -17.15 -3.89
CA GLU A 104 1.93 -16.50 -4.43
C GLU A 104 0.77 -17.09 -3.62
N GLU A 105 0.34 -16.36 -2.59
CA GLU A 105 -1.03 -16.41 -2.18
C GLU A 105 -1.80 -15.83 -3.36
N SER A 106 -1.98 -16.72 -4.33
CA SER A 106 -3.08 -16.73 -5.26
C SER A 106 -4.26 -16.31 -4.40
N ALA A 107 -4.79 -15.13 -4.66
CA ALA A 107 -6.12 -14.78 -4.22
C ALA A 107 -7.05 -15.82 -4.86
N ASP A 108 -7.14 -17.00 -4.25
CA ASP A 108 -8.14 -17.99 -4.54
C ASP A 108 -9.43 -17.38 -4.02
N THR A 109 -10.08 -16.67 -4.94
CA THR A 109 -11.52 -16.66 -5.14
C THR A 109 -12.36 -17.30 -4.04
N ASN A 110 -12.47 -16.65 -2.87
CA ASN A 110 -13.66 -16.84 -2.05
C ASN A 110 -14.74 -15.87 -2.52
N GLU A 111 -15.42 -16.35 -3.55
CA GLU A 111 -16.79 -16.07 -3.96
C GLU A 111 -17.55 -15.16 -2.98
N LYS A 112 -18.00 -14.00 -3.48
CA LYS A 112 -19.10 -13.24 -2.86
C LYS A 112 -20.22 -14.25 -2.55
N PRO A 113 -20.72 -14.38 -1.30
CA PRO A 113 -22.04 -14.95 -1.13
C PRO A 113 -23.00 -13.97 -1.80
N LYS A 114 -23.41 -14.30 -3.03
CA LYS A 114 -24.64 -13.79 -3.63
C LYS A 114 -25.75 -14.19 -2.66
N LEU A 115 -26.04 -13.31 -1.69
CA LEU A 115 -27.31 -13.33 -0.99
C LEU A 115 -28.38 -13.10 -2.06
N ARG A 116 -28.85 -14.21 -2.64
CA ARG A 116 -30.02 -14.29 -3.48
C ARG A 116 -31.19 -13.90 -2.61
N ILE A 117 -31.52 -12.60 -2.59
CA ILE A 117 -32.80 -12.13 -2.06
C ILE A 117 -33.87 -12.81 -2.94
N PRO A 118 -34.74 -13.66 -2.39
CA PRO A 118 -35.84 -14.23 -3.15
C PRO A 118 -36.80 -13.08 -3.48
N ARG A 119 -36.93 -12.75 -4.77
CA ARG A 119 -38.03 -11.90 -5.27
C ARG A 119 -39.35 -12.63 -5.00
N LYS A 120 -39.96 -12.38 -3.83
CA LYS A 120 -41.38 -12.63 -3.63
C LYS A 120 -42.14 -11.57 -4.44
N LYS A 121 -42.52 -11.93 -5.67
CA LYS A 121 -43.76 -11.45 -6.25
C LYS A 121 -44.86 -11.77 -5.23
N LYS A 122 -45.50 -10.74 -4.68
CA LYS A 122 -46.80 -10.91 -4.07
C LYS A 122 -47.74 -9.85 -4.63
N ASP A 123 -48.83 -10.39 -5.10
CA ASP A 123 -49.80 -9.84 -6.03
C ASP A 123 -50.44 -8.53 -5.57
N LYS A 124 -50.77 -7.76 -6.59
CA LYS A 124 -51.80 -6.74 -6.62
C LYS A 124 -53.09 -7.33 -6.03
N VAL A 125 -53.44 -6.91 -4.81
CA VAL A 125 -54.80 -7.06 -4.29
C VAL A 125 -55.40 -5.68 -4.19
N GLU A 126 -56.27 -5.46 -5.16
CA GLU A 126 -57.33 -4.47 -5.24
C GLU A 126 -58.10 -4.38 -3.91
N SER A 127 -58.37 -3.17 -3.45
CA SER A 127 -59.42 -2.91 -2.48
C SER A 127 -60.09 -1.60 -2.86
N GLN A 128 -61.05 -1.71 -3.77
CA GLN A 128 -62.22 -0.84 -3.81
C GLN A 128 -63.22 -1.36 -2.78
N VAL A 129 -63.71 -0.51 -1.87
CA VAL A 129 -65.14 -0.32 -1.58
C VAL A 129 -65.28 0.93 -0.67
N VAL A 130 -65.71 2.08 -1.19
CA VAL A 130 -67.07 2.69 -1.22
C VAL A 130 -67.48 3.54 -0.01
N ALA A 131 -67.99 4.72 -0.39
CA ALA A 131 -69.12 5.48 0.17
C ALA A 131 -68.93 6.47 1.34
N ALA A 132 -69.49 7.67 1.08
CA ALA A 132 -69.96 8.76 1.94
C ALA A 132 -70.43 8.33 3.35
N VAL A 133 -70.43 9.17 4.39
CA VAL A 133 -71.02 10.51 4.62
C VAL A 133 -70.31 11.06 5.88
N GLU A 134 -70.08 12.36 6.07
CA GLU A 134 -71.02 13.40 6.52
C GLU A 134 -70.37 14.78 6.38
#